data_AF-A0A9N9HUV1-F1
#
_entry.id   AF-A0A9N9HUV1-F1
#
_cell.length_a   1.000
_cell.length_b   1.000
_cell.length_c   1.000
_cell.angle_alpha   90.00
_cell.angle_beta   90.00
_cell.angle_gamma   90.00
#
_symmetry.space_group_name_H-M   'P 1'
#
loop_
_entity.id
_entity.type
_entity.pdbx_description
1 polymer ?
#
loop_
_entity_poly.entity_id
_entity_poly.type
_entity_poly.pdbx_seq_one_letter_code
_entity_poly.pdbx_strand_id
1 'polypeptide(L)'
;KPIKYGSTVALFHVPTRKYLSNKGVRYPYNEGIKYPHNQYMAVCNGQEIDYEHDLWTICDINVGDPLSIRNIIAFKHIKTGGNLHSHDNIFLRGGTPKSNHQQVTIYMDGNSDDYWIIRHPISKVDPDHLMSGDIIRLFHKNTNIPLYSHDVLMDDGTQEVSCNEDGREDNNMWCIELIE
;
A
#
# COMPACT_ATOMS: atom_id res chain seq x y z
N LYS A 1 8.63 19.00 -0.74
CA LYS A 1 8.30 19.43 0.65
C LYS A 1 8.45 18.22 1.57
N PRO A 2 8.99 18.34 2.79
CA PRO A 2 9.13 17.20 3.70
C PRO A 2 7.77 16.62 4.08
N ILE A 3 7.64 15.30 4.01
CA ILE A 3 6.47 14.56 4.48
C ILE A 3 6.66 14.27 5.97
N LYS A 4 5.58 14.42 6.74
CA LYS A 4 5.58 14.27 8.19
C LYS A 4 4.48 13.30 8.61
N TYR A 5 4.52 12.84 9.85
CA TYR A 5 3.37 12.18 10.44
C TYR A 5 2.16 13.12 10.48
N GLY A 6 0.99 12.57 10.19
CA GLY A 6 -0.25 13.31 9.98
C GLY A 6 -0.37 13.95 8.59
N SER A 7 0.66 13.93 7.74
CA SER A 7 0.55 14.39 6.36
C SER A 7 -0.46 13.55 5.59
N THR A 8 -1.28 14.22 4.80
CA THR A 8 -2.08 13.59 3.74
C THR A 8 -1.22 13.41 2.52
N VAL A 9 -1.22 12.20 1.97
CA VAL A 9 -0.44 11.84 0.79
C VAL A 9 -1.29 11.05 -0.20
N ALA A 10 -0.87 11.05 -1.45
CA ALA A 10 -1.26 10.08 -2.46
C ALA A 10 -0.04 9.22 -2.84
N LEU A 11 -0.28 7.97 -3.20
CA LEU A 11 0.77 7.05 -3.67
C LEU A 11 0.53 6.75 -5.15
N PHE A 12 1.44 7.19 -6.00
CA PHE A 12 1.37 7.03 -7.44
C PHE A 12 2.26 5.86 -7.88
N HIS A 13 1.66 4.81 -8.41
CA HIS A 13 2.39 3.67 -8.95
C HIS A 13 3.13 4.08 -10.22
N VAL A 14 4.46 4.10 -10.16
CA VAL A 14 5.31 4.68 -11.21
C VAL A 14 5.15 3.96 -12.56
N PRO A 15 5.18 2.61 -12.63
CA PRO A 15 5.12 1.92 -13.92
C PRO A 15 3.78 2.08 -14.65
N THR A 16 2.66 1.99 -13.93
CA THR A 16 1.32 1.97 -14.54
C THR A 16 0.67 3.35 -14.55
N ARG A 17 1.30 4.31 -13.87
CA ARG A 17 0.86 5.70 -13.74
C ARG A 17 -0.53 5.81 -13.12
N LYS A 18 -0.79 5.03 -12.06
CA LYS A 18 -2.08 5.01 -11.36
C LYS A 18 -1.94 5.23 -9.87
N TYR A 19 -2.95 5.83 -9.25
CA TYR A 19 -2.94 6.08 -7.81
C TYR A 19 -3.42 4.86 -7.01
N LEU A 20 -2.78 4.60 -5.87
CA LEU A 20 -3.24 3.63 -4.88
C LEU A 20 -4.54 4.14 -4.25
N SER A 21 -5.57 3.31 -4.30
CA SER A 21 -6.95 3.69 -4.08
C SER A 21 -7.73 2.62 -3.31
N ASN A 22 -8.89 3.01 -2.81
CA ASN A 22 -9.96 2.08 -2.45
C ASN A 22 -11.27 2.48 -3.13
N LYS A 23 -11.70 1.71 -4.13
CA LYS A 23 -12.97 1.95 -4.87
C LYS A 23 -14.14 1.10 -4.35
N GLY A 24 -14.08 0.62 -3.10
CA GLY A 24 -15.11 -0.24 -2.51
C GLY A 24 -15.10 -1.69 -3.02
N VAL A 25 -14.09 -2.09 -3.78
CA VAL A 25 -13.87 -3.47 -4.24
C VAL A 25 -13.54 -4.35 -3.04
N ARG A 26 -14.05 -5.59 -3.02
CA ARG A 26 -13.85 -6.54 -1.93
C ARG A 26 -13.25 -7.83 -2.44
N TYR A 27 -12.43 -8.47 -1.61
CA TYR A 27 -11.99 -9.83 -1.89
C TYR A 27 -13.20 -10.77 -1.91
N PRO A 28 -13.26 -11.72 -2.85
CA PRO A 28 -14.33 -12.71 -2.90
C PRO A 28 -14.28 -13.57 -1.64
N TYR A 29 -15.46 -13.89 -1.12
CA TYR A 29 -15.58 -14.86 -0.05
C TYR A 29 -15.27 -16.26 -0.61
N ASN A 30 -14.18 -16.87 -0.13
CA ASN A 30 -13.76 -18.19 -0.57
C ASN A 30 -14.02 -19.21 0.53
N GLU A 31 -15.09 -20.00 0.39
CA GLU A 31 -15.50 -21.05 1.35
C GLU A 31 -14.44 -22.13 1.60
N GLY A 32 -13.49 -22.32 0.67
CA GLY A 32 -12.41 -23.30 0.79
C GLY A 32 -11.20 -22.86 1.61
N ILE A 33 -11.21 -21.63 2.14
CA ILE A 33 -10.09 -21.03 2.84
C ILE A 33 -10.32 -21.09 4.35
N LYS A 34 -9.28 -21.38 5.13
CA LYS A 34 -9.40 -21.61 6.59
C LYS A 34 -9.94 -20.39 7.35
N TYR A 35 -9.57 -19.19 6.92
CA TYR A 35 -10.00 -17.93 7.52
C TYR A 35 -10.57 -16.98 6.46
N PRO A 36 -11.79 -17.25 5.97
CA PRO A 36 -12.37 -16.43 4.91
C PRO A 36 -12.78 -15.06 5.47
N HIS A 37 -12.62 -14.02 4.67
CA HIS A 37 -13.02 -12.67 5.02
C HIS A 37 -13.59 -11.94 3.80
N ASN A 38 -14.28 -10.83 4.06
CA ASN A 38 -14.86 -9.97 3.03
C ASN A 38 -14.27 -8.55 3.17
N GLN A 39 -12.94 -8.48 3.22
CA GLN A 39 -12.23 -7.21 3.39
C GLN A 39 -12.20 -6.44 2.07
N TYR A 40 -12.18 -5.11 2.19
CA TYR A 40 -11.97 -4.26 1.03
C TYR A 40 -10.55 -4.41 0.48
N MET A 41 -10.41 -4.35 -0.83
CA MET A 41 -9.13 -4.40 -1.53
C MET A 41 -8.49 -3.01 -1.56
N ALA A 42 -7.17 -2.96 -1.45
CA ALA A 42 -6.42 -1.88 -2.08
C ALA A 42 -6.33 -2.16 -3.58
N VAL A 43 -6.47 -1.13 -4.40
CA VAL A 43 -6.40 -1.23 -5.87
C VAL A 43 -5.65 -0.02 -6.42
N CYS A 44 -5.22 -0.07 -7.68
CA CYS A 44 -4.75 1.12 -8.40
C CYS A 44 -5.80 1.61 -9.40
N ASN A 45 -6.06 2.91 -9.44
CA ASN A 45 -7.10 3.49 -10.30
C ASN A 45 -6.75 4.91 -10.77
N GLY A 46 -7.15 5.26 -11.99
CA GLY A 46 -7.02 6.62 -12.54
C GLY A 46 -5.58 7.07 -12.78
N GLN A 47 -5.37 8.03 -13.70
CA GLN A 47 -4.07 8.71 -13.84
C GLN A 47 -4.06 10.10 -13.19
N GLU A 48 -5.24 10.58 -12.84
CA GLU A 48 -5.46 11.80 -12.08
C GLU A 48 -5.95 11.40 -10.69
N ILE A 49 -5.59 12.21 -9.69
CA ILE A 49 -5.93 11.95 -8.30
C ILE A 49 -7.44 12.05 -8.06
N ASP A 50 -8.02 11.00 -7.47
CA ASP A 50 -9.37 10.99 -6.90
C ASP A 50 -9.27 11.32 -5.41
N TYR A 51 -9.53 12.60 -5.07
CA TYR A 51 -9.44 13.10 -3.69
C TYR A 51 -10.37 12.39 -2.69
N GLU A 52 -11.33 11.60 -3.16
CA GLU A 52 -12.21 10.83 -2.28
C GLU A 52 -11.66 9.43 -1.99
N HIS A 53 -10.88 8.84 -2.90
CA HIS A 53 -10.51 7.42 -2.84
C HIS A 53 -9.00 7.14 -2.80
N ASP A 54 -8.16 8.15 -3.07
CA ASP A 54 -6.72 7.97 -3.27
C ASP A 54 -5.86 8.56 -2.13
N LEU A 55 -6.51 9.10 -1.09
CA LEU A 55 -5.84 9.83 -0.04
C LEU A 55 -5.57 8.98 1.20
N TRP A 56 -4.34 9.11 1.70
CA TRP A 56 -3.84 8.37 2.85
C TRP A 56 -3.19 9.31 3.86
N THR A 57 -3.40 9.07 5.14
CA THR A 57 -2.66 9.74 6.21
C THR A 57 -1.46 8.90 6.61
N ILE A 58 -0.28 9.53 6.69
CA ILE A 58 0.93 8.91 7.25
C ILE A 58 0.79 8.85 8.78
N CYS A 59 0.66 7.64 9.33
CA CYS A 59 0.52 7.42 10.75
C CYS A 59 1.86 6.94 11.36
N ASP A 60 2.19 7.52 12.52
CA ASP A 60 3.32 7.10 13.32
C ASP A 60 2.97 5.89 14.18
N ILE A 61 4.00 5.13 14.54
CA ILE A 61 3.98 4.20 15.66
C ILE A 61 4.22 4.93 17.00
N ASN A 62 4.88 6.10 17.00
CA ASN A 62 5.27 6.89 18.18
C ASN A 62 5.02 8.40 18.02
N VAL A 63 3.78 8.86 18.19
CA VAL A 63 3.36 10.27 18.02
C VAL A 63 4.39 11.29 18.54
N GLY A 64 5.04 12.05 17.64
CA GLY A 64 5.77 13.29 17.96
C GLY A 64 7.18 13.43 17.39
N ASP A 65 7.77 12.38 16.83
CA ASP A 65 9.14 12.42 16.29
C ASP A 65 9.18 12.69 14.77
N PRO A 66 10.23 13.35 14.23
CA PRO A 66 10.43 13.47 12.78
C PRO A 66 10.60 12.11 12.09
N LEU A 67 10.11 11.99 10.85
CA LEU A 67 10.24 10.76 10.09
C LEU A 67 11.74 10.48 9.77
N SER A 68 12.33 9.44 10.36
CA SER A 68 13.66 8.91 9.99
C SER A 68 13.49 7.85 8.89
N ILE A 69 14.49 7.62 8.04
CA ILE A 69 14.29 6.77 6.85
C ILE A 69 14.28 5.25 7.13
N ARG A 70 14.40 4.84 8.40
CA ARG A 70 14.07 3.46 8.82
C ARG A 70 12.63 3.30 9.29
N ASN A 71 11.77 4.28 9.03
CA ASN A 71 10.49 4.36 9.70
C ASN A 71 9.51 3.31 9.21
N ILE A 72 9.16 2.49 10.19
CA ILE A 72 7.96 1.69 10.20
C ILE A 72 6.80 2.68 10.29
N ILE A 73 5.96 2.69 9.27
CA ILE A 73 4.80 3.58 9.17
C ILE A 73 3.53 2.78 8.92
N ALA A 74 2.38 3.38 9.18
CA ALA A 74 1.09 2.91 8.69
C ALA A 74 0.48 3.95 7.76
N PHE A 75 -0.28 3.49 6.76
CA PHE A 75 -1.07 4.35 5.89
C PHE A 75 -2.54 4.15 6.24
N LYS A 76 -3.22 5.21 6.68
CA LYS A 76 -4.66 5.17 6.92
C LYS A 76 -5.40 5.81 5.76
N HIS A 77 -6.27 5.05 5.09
CA HIS A 77 -7.10 5.58 4.02
C HIS A 77 -8.11 6.58 4.60
N ILE A 78 -8.15 7.80 4.06
CA ILE A 78 -8.91 8.91 4.67
C ILE A 78 -10.42 8.64 4.66
N LYS A 79 -10.99 8.22 3.52
CA LYS A 79 -12.44 8.03 3.39
C LYS A 79 -12.98 6.90 4.26
N THR A 80 -12.27 5.78 4.33
CA THR A 80 -12.76 4.60 5.08
C THR A 80 -12.29 4.57 6.52
N GLY A 81 -11.19 5.25 6.86
CA GLY A 81 -10.54 5.21 8.17
C GLY A 81 -9.76 3.93 8.45
N GLY A 82 -9.71 2.98 7.51
CA GLY A 82 -8.96 1.73 7.63
C GLY A 82 -7.51 1.84 7.15
N ASN A 83 -6.66 0.94 7.62
CA ASN A 83 -5.24 0.92 7.31
C ASN A 83 -4.94 0.09 6.06
N LEU A 84 -3.91 0.48 5.30
CA LEU A 84 -3.28 -0.36 4.29
C LEU A 84 -2.65 -1.56 4.99
N HIS A 85 -3.18 -2.73 4.73
CA HIS A 85 -2.92 -3.93 5.52
C HIS A 85 -2.50 -5.08 4.61
N SER A 86 -1.58 -5.90 5.08
CA SER A 86 -1.25 -7.15 4.41
C SER A 86 -0.89 -8.19 5.45
N HIS A 87 -1.20 -9.45 5.21
CA HIS A 87 -0.99 -10.50 6.21
C HIS A 87 -0.31 -11.70 5.57
N ASP A 88 0.38 -12.47 6.39
CA ASP A 88 1.04 -13.68 5.93
C ASP A 88 0.02 -14.77 5.54
N ASN A 89 0.54 -15.78 4.84
CA ASN A 89 -0.11 -17.07 4.64
C ASN A 89 -1.27 -17.11 3.63
N ILE A 90 -0.91 -17.02 2.35
CA ILE A 90 -1.78 -17.27 1.19
C ILE A 90 -2.53 -18.61 1.31
N PHE A 91 -1.94 -19.64 1.92
CA PHE A 91 -2.62 -20.93 2.09
C PHE A 91 -3.79 -20.87 3.08
N LEU A 92 -3.74 -19.99 4.08
CA LEU A 92 -4.77 -19.88 5.11
C LEU A 92 -5.80 -18.79 4.84
N ARG A 93 -5.46 -17.79 4.02
CA ARG A 93 -6.27 -16.59 3.75
C ARG A 93 -6.58 -16.34 2.27
N GLY A 94 -5.89 -17.05 1.39
CA GLY A 94 -6.03 -16.93 -0.06
C GLY A 94 -5.06 -15.92 -0.64
N GLY A 95 -4.88 -16.03 -1.96
CA GLY A 95 -4.17 -15.03 -2.73
C GLY A 95 -5.12 -13.98 -3.29
N THR A 96 -4.55 -13.01 -3.99
CA THR A 96 -5.32 -12.04 -4.75
C THR A 96 -6.08 -12.72 -5.91
N PRO A 97 -7.21 -12.16 -6.35
CA PRO A 97 -8.14 -12.89 -7.21
C PRO A 97 -7.61 -13.20 -8.62
N LYS A 98 -6.65 -12.41 -9.13
CA LYS A 98 -6.14 -12.59 -10.49
C LYS A 98 -4.76 -13.22 -10.52
N SER A 99 -3.86 -12.82 -9.62
CA SER A 99 -2.48 -13.30 -9.62
C SER A 99 -2.15 -14.31 -8.52
N ASN A 100 -3.06 -14.53 -7.57
CA ASN A 100 -2.83 -15.37 -6.40
C ASN A 100 -1.60 -14.94 -5.56
N HIS A 101 -1.28 -13.64 -5.56
CA HIS A 101 -0.23 -13.05 -4.72
C HIS A 101 -0.72 -12.79 -3.28
N GLN A 102 0.15 -12.37 -2.38
CA GLN A 102 -0.26 -12.00 -1.02
C GLN A 102 -1.21 -10.79 -1.09
N GLN A 103 -2.32 -10.89 -0.36
CA GLN A 103 -3.38 -9.89 -0.39
C GLN A 103 -2.96 -8.57 0.28
N VAL A 104 -3.47 -7.47 -0.25
CA VAL A 104 -3.41 -6.13 0.36
C VAL A 104 -4.83 -5.62 0.50
N THR A 105 -5.21 -5.28 1.73
CA THR A 105 -6.58 -4.96 2.12
C THR A 105 -6.66 -3.59 2.80
N ILE A 106 -7.89 -3.11 2.99
CA ILE A 106 -8.19 -2.01 3.90
C ILE A 106 -8.76 -2.60 5.18
N TYR A 107 -7.99 -2.55 6.27
CA TYR A 107 -8.33 -3.18 7.54
C TYR A 107 -8.76 -2.16 8.60
N MET A 108 -9.88 -2.43 9.27
CA MET A 108 -10.53 -1.46 10.17
C MET A 108 -10.07 -1.54 11.61
N ASP A 109 -9.76 -2.73 12.12
CA ASP A 109 -9.52 -2.93 13.55
C ASP A 109 -8.07 -2.61 13.96
N GLY A 110 -7.17 -2.64 12.98
CA GLY A 110 -5.75 -2.34 13.10
C GLY A 110 -4.94 -3.37 13.90
N ASN A 111 -3.73 -3.67 13.44
CA ASN A 111 -2.79 -4.53 14.16
C ASN A 111 -1.36 -4.38 13.58
N SER A 112 -0.44 -5.28 13.95
CA SER A 112 0.95 -5.22 13.50
C SER A 112 1.17 -5.47 12.01
N ASP A 113 0.15 -5.94 11.28
CA ASP A 113 0.17 -6.22 9.83
C ASP A 113 -0.20 -4.98 8.99
N ASP A 114 -0.43 -3.83 9.64
CA ASP A 114 -0.65 -2.54 8.97
C ASP A 114 0.66 -1.79 8.68
N TYR A 115 1.78 -2.36 9.08
CA TYR A 115 3.07 -1.68 9.16
C TYR A 115 3.90 -1.90 7.91
N TRP A 116 4.45 -0.81 7.37
CA TRP A 116 5.26 -0.77 6.16
C TRP A 116 6.60 -0.11 6.43
N ILE A 117 7.63 -0.59 5.73
CA ILE A 117 8.99 -0.05 5.76
C ILE A 117 9.24 0.64 4.43
N ILE A 118 9.58 1.93 4.47
CA ILE A 118 10.01 2.67 3.29
C ILE A 118 11.46 2.34 2.97
N ARG A 119 11.77 2.12 1.69
CA ARG A 119 13.14 2.01 1.17
C ARG A 119 13.29 2.82 -0.13
N HIS A 120 14.40 3.53 -0.30
CA HIS A 120 14.69 4.18 -1.58
C HIS A 120 15.31 3.17 -2.57
N PRO A 121 14.94 3.20 -3.85
CA PRO A 121 15.45 2.23 -4.83
C PRO A 121 16.90 2.47 -5.24
N ILE A 122 17.40 3.71 -5.17
CA ILE A 122 18.67 4.12 -5.82
C ILE A 122 19.79 4.50 -4.82
N SER A 123 19.48 4.77 -3.55
CA SER A 123 20.48 5.34 -2.63
C SER A 123 21.15 4.30 -1.72
N LYS A 124 22.48 4.39 -1.58
CA LYS A 124 23.24 3.76 -0.47
C LYS A 124 23.20 4.59 0.82
N VAL A 125 22.80 5.85 0.71
CA VAL A 125 22.66 6.80 1.82
C VAL A 125 21.20 7.23 1.88
N ASP A 126 20.47 6.64 2.82
CA ASP A 126 19.13 7.07 3.16
C ASP A 126 19.13 8.58 3.43
N PRO A 127 18.31 9.39 2.72
CA PRO A 127 18.21 10.82 3.02
C PRO A 127 17.83 11.06 4.50
N ASP A 128 17.93 12.31 4.96
CA ASP A 128 17.53 12.62 6.35
C ASP A 128 16.01 12.62 6.52
N HIS A 129 15.27 12.94 5.45
CA HIS A 129 13.82 13.09 5.45
C HIS A 129 13.19 12.57 4.16
N LEU A 130 11.98 12.03 4.27
CA LEU A 130 11.15 11.70 3.11
C LEU A 130 10.53 12.97 2.52
N MET A 131 10.64 13.13 1.22
CA MET A 131 10.18 14.31 0.50
C MET A 131 9.04 13.95 -0.45
N SER A 132 8.09 14.87 -0.61
CA SER A 132 7.10 14.80 -1.68
C SER A 132 7.79 14.70 -3.04
N GLY A 133 7.39 13.72 -3.84
CA GLY A 133 7.98 13.37 -5.13
C GLY A 133 9.04 12.27 -5.06
N ASP A 134 9.38 11.77 -3.86
CA ASP A 134 10.35 10.69 -3.74
C ASP A 134 9.80 9.39 -4.31
N ILE A 135 10.66 8.68 -5.05
CA ILE A 135 10.40 7.31 -5.46
C ILE A 135 10.84 6.38 -4.32
N ILE A 136 9.91 5.54 -3.87
CA ILE A 136 10.06 4.63 -2.75
C ILE A 136 9.57 3.23 -3.10
N ARG A 137 10.00 2.27 -2.30
CA ARG A 137 9.43 0.92 -2.20
C ARG A 137 8.83 0.76 -0.81
N LEU A 138 7.63 0.19 -0.73
CA LEU A 138 6.94 -0.08 0.53
C LEU A 138 7.02 -1.58 0.83
N PHE A 139 7.76 -1.97 1.86
CA PHE A 139 7.86 -3.37 2.27
C PHE A 139 6.92 -3.64 3.44
N HIS A 140 6.04 -4.62 3.32
CA HIS A 140 5.22 -5.04 4.45
C HIS A 140 6.14 -5.53 5.57
N LYS A 141 6.01 -4.99 6.79
CA LYS A 141 6.98 -5.18 7.86
C LYS A 141 7.14 -6.64 8.27
N ASN A 142 6.04 -7.39 8.38
CA ASN A 142 6.10 -8.74 8.96
C ASN A 142 6.49 -9.81 7.92
N THR A 143 6.13 -9.62 6.66
CA THR A 143 6.54 -10.57 5.59
C THR A 143 7.78 -10.12 4.83
N ASN A 144 8.18 -8.84 4.93
CA ASN A 144 9.26 -8.23 4.15
C ASN A 144 9.05 -8.36 2.62
N ILE A 145 7.79 -8.45 2.18
CA ILE A 145 7.40 -8.51 0.77
C ILE A 145 6.94 -7.10 0.33
N PRO A 146 7.38 -6.59 -0.83
CA PRO A 146 7.03 -5.24 -1.26
C PRO A 146 5.60 -5.14 -1.81
N LEU A 147 4.98 -3.98 -1.58
CA LEU A 147 3.76 -3.53 -2.22
C LEU A 147 3.98 -3.41 -3.73
N TYR A 148 3.07 -4.00 -4.47
CA TYR A 148 3.23 -4.32 -5.87
C TYR A 148 1.94 -4.01 -6.63
N SER A 149 2.05 -3.47 -7.84
CA SER A 149 0.95 -3.42 -8.79
C SER A 149 1.44 -3.69 -10.22
N HIS A 150 0.53 -4.09 -11.11
CA HIS A 150 0.85 -4.57 -12.46
C HIS A 150 -0.34 -4.48 -13.40
N ASP A 151 -0.14 -4.59 -14.71
CA ASP A 151 -1.19 -4.44 -15.75
C ASP A 151 -2.28 -5.53 -15.77
N VAL A 152 -2.53 -6.20 -14.65
CA VAL A 152 -3.67 -7.09 -14.44
C VAL A 152 -4.85 -6.30 -13.88
N LEU A 153 -5.95 -6.34 -14.63
CA LEU A 153 -7.19 -5.64 -14.28
C LEU A 153 -8.19 -6.58 -13.60
N MET A 154 -8.90 -6.00 -12.62
CA MET A 154 -10.09 -6.54 -12.01
C MET A 154 -11.30 -6.33 -12.95
N ASP A 155 -12.42 -6.99 -12.65
CA ASP A 155 -13.62 -6.96 -13.52
C ASP A 155 -14.26 -5.56 -13.60
N ASP A 156 -14.00 -4.70 -12.62
CA ASP A 156 -14.44 -3.30 -12.59
C ASP A 156 -13.46 -2.33 -13.26
N GLY A 157 -12.39 -2.85 -13.88
CA GLY A 157 -11.36 -2.06 -14.55
C GLY A 157 -10.29 -1.47 -13.63
N THR A 158 -10.39 -1.67 -12.31
CA THR A 158 -9.32 -1.30 -11.37
C THR A 158 -8.13 -2.25 -11.52
N GLN A 159 -6.96 -1.81 -11.09
CA GLN A 159 -5.73 -2.58 -11.16
C GLN A 159 -5.47 -3.29 -9.83
N GLU A 160 -5.09 -4.57 -9.91
CA GLU A 160 -4.79 -5.36 -8.72
C GLU A 160 -3.55 -4.79 -7.99
N VAL A 161 -3.65 -4.69 -6.66
CA VAL A 161 -2.54 -4.37 -5.77
C VAL A 161 -2.32 -5.56 -4.85
N SER A 162 -1.07 -5.95 -4.67
CA SER A 162 -0.67 -7.15 -3.95
C SER A 162 0.69 -6.95 -3.26
N CYS A 163 1.10 -7.92 -2.45
CA CYS A 163 2.48 -8.07 -2.01
C CYS A 163 3.11 -9.20 -2.82
N ASN A 164 4.23 -8.93 -3.52
CA ASN A 164 4.89 -9.93 -4.38
C ASN A 164 6.42 -9.76 -4.45
N GLU A 165 7.15 -10.87 -4.59
CA GLU A 165 8.63 -10.92 -4.66
C GLU A 165 9.17 -11.28 -6.06
N ASP A 166 8.37 -11.16 -7.13
CA ASP A 166 8.67 -11.70 -8.47
C ASP A 166 9.95 -11.19 -9.18
N GLY A 167 10.77 -10.36 -8.52
CA GLY A 167 12.04 -9.87 -9.04
C GLY A 167 11.91 -8.83 -10.14
N ARG A 168 10.68 -8.40 -10.50
CA ARG A 168 10.49 -7.21 -11.34
C ARG A 168 10.58 -5.99 -10.45
N GLU A 169 11.81 -5.52 -10.30
CA GLU A 169 12.20 -4.40 -9.44
C GLU A 169 11.46 -3.08 -9.70
N ASP A 170 10.70 -2.98 -10.79
CA ASP A 170 10.01 -1.75 -11.18
C ASP A 170 8.56 -1.69 -10.67
N ASN A 171 7.86 -2.83 -10.58
CA ASN A 171 6.44 -2.92 -10.21
C ASN A 171 6.17 -2.70 -8.70
N ASN A 172 7.21 -2.41 -7.95
CA ASN A 172 7.14 -1.99 -6.55
C ASN A 172 7.59 -0.53 -6.35
N MET A 173 7.73 0.24 -7.43
CA MET A 173 8.09 1.65 -7.36
C MET A 173 6.85 2.55 -7.23
N TRP A 174 6.83 3.33 -6.16
CA TRP A 174 5.77 4.27 -5.84
C TRP A 174 6.35 5.67 -5.67
N CYS A 175 5.73 6.67 -6.26
CA CYS A 175 5.99 8.08 -5.95
C CYS A 175 5.04 8.48 -4.81
N ILE A 176 5.58 9.07 -3.74
CA ILE A 176 4.77 9.59 -2.64
C ILE A 176 4.58 11.10 -2.80
N GLU A 177 3.32 11.53 -2.89
CA GLU A 177 2.96 12.92 -3.19
C GLU A 177 2.26 13.55 -1.98
N LEU A 178 2.79 14.65 -1.44
CA LEU A 178 2.14 15.41 -0.39
C LEU A 178 0.94 16.16 -0.97
N ILE A 179 -0.22 16.03 -0.32
CA ILE A 179 -1.44 16.75 -0.67
C ILE A 179 -1.65 17.88 0.32
N GLU A 180 -1.83 19.09 -0.20
CA GLU A 180 -1.98 20.34 0.58
C GLU A 180 -3.42 20.82 0.66
#